data_AF-A0A0A6RI15-F1
#
_entry.id   AF-A0A0A6RI15-F1
#
_cell.length_a   1.000
_cell.length_b   1.000
_cell.length_c   1.000
_cell.angle_alpha   90.00
_cell.angle_beta   90.00
_cell.angle_gamma   90.00
#
_symmetry.space_group_name_H-M   'P 1'
#
loop_
_entity.id
_entity.type
_entity.pdbx_description
1 polymer ?
#
loop_
_entity_poly.entity_id
_entity_poly.type
_entity_poly.pdbx_seq_one_letter_code
_entity_poly.pdbx_strand_id
1 'polypeptide(L)'
;MSLEQNNEGNANAAEIGLAKAEWQPIIFEKYPRRFNLQKLTARWDCSSFHLQIHRNQPFEFIASVMTTFLAYANLEVDITYSDYDDALNFNQLNKADVELIWLNYERYHGKLATNELLKWLIERVSVLRKRSAAPILISDWASPKQSAQTFNQGLQKALKEIPDTYVCAQSEIFSKLGERYFDQRTVKIAATSLSDLANSLSARMFGLVWLPSVLMPQLKAIVLDLDNTLYSGVLGEDGVEGILLNEGFIRFQQSIVKLRDKGIFIAICSRNELVDVEKLFA
;
A
#
# COMPACT_ATOMS: atom_id res chain seq x y z
N MET A 1 3.57 -42.08 0.82
CA MET A 1 4.10 -40.97 0.01
C MET A 1 3.35 -39.65 0.27
N SER A 2 2.71 -39.47 1.44
CA SER A 2 1.66 -38.45 1.65
C SER A 2 1.66 -37.81 3.05
N LEU A 3 2.79 -37.85 3.76
CA LEU A 3 2.98 -37.18 5.06
C LEU A 3 4.29 -36.37 5.09
N GLU A 4 5.37 -36.90 4.49
CA GLU A 4 6.65 -36.21 4.40
C GLU A 4 6.61 -34.97 3.48
N GLN A 5 5.96 -35.05 2.32
CA GLN A 5 5.78 -33.88 1.43
C GLN A 5 4.92 -32.76 2.04
N ASN A 6 3.95 -33.11 2.90
CA ASN A 6 3.15 -32.10 3.63
C ASN A 6 3.95 -31.47 4.78
N ASN A 7 4.88 -32.20 5.39
CA ASN A 7 5.76 -31.67 6.44
C ASN A 7 6.85 -30.76 5.87
N GLU A 8 7.43 -31.07 4.70
CA GLU A 8 8.39 -30.18 4.03
C GLU A 8 7.72 -28.86 3.58
N GLY A 9 6.50 -28.93 3.04
CA GLY A 9 5.73 -27.74 2.68
C GLY A 9 5.34 -26.86 3.87
N ASN A 10 4.96 -27.48 5.00
CA ASN A 10 4.64 -26.76 6.25
C ASN A 10 5.88 -26.17 6.93
N ALA A 11 7.01 -26.87 6.93
CA ALA A 11 8.28 -26.35 7.44
C ALA A 11 8.72 -25.11 6.65
N ASN A 12 8.64 -25.15 5.32
CA ASN A 12 8.92 -24.00 4.46
C ASN A 12 7.98 -22.81 4.74
N ALA A 13 6.67 -23.04 4.89
CA ALA A 13 5.72 -21.97 5.20
C ALA A 13 5.99 -21.30 6.55
N ALA A 14 6.34 -22.08 7.59
CA ALA A 14 6.69 -21.56 8.91
C ALA A 14 7.99 -20.76 8.86
N GLU A 15 9.02 -21.24 8.16
CA GLU A 15 10.29 -20.54 7.97
C GLU A 15 10.12 -19.22 7.22
N ILE A 16 9.32 -19.20 6.15
CA ILE A 16 8.96 -17.97 5.44
C ILE A 16 8.22 -17.00 6.37
N GLY A 17 7.28 -17.51 7.17
CA GLY A 17 6.55 -16.72 8.15
C GLY A 17 7.46 -16.05 9.17
N LEU A 18 8.43 -16.80 9.72
CA LEU A 18 9.44 -16.28 10.64
C LEU A 18 10.36 -15.26 9.96
N ALA A 19 10.85 -15.55 8.75
CA ALA A 19 11.69 -14.63 8.00
C ALA A 19 10.98 -13.31 7.68
N LYS A 20 9.67 -13.35 7.40
CA LYS A 20 8.84 -12.15 7.27
C LYS A 20 8.65 -11.44 8.60
N ALA A 21 8.41 -12.16 9.69
CA ALA A 21 8.30 -11.58 11.03
C ALA A 21 9.56 -10.77 11.40
N GLU A 22 10.76 -11.26 11.06
CA GLU A 22 12.03 -10.55 11.24
C GLU A 22 12.07 -9.18 10.53
N TRP A 23 11.34 -9.02 9.42
CA TRP A 23 11.30 -7.77 8.66
C TRP A 23 10.36 -6.73 9.26
N GLN A 24 9.36 -7.15 10.03
CA GLN A 24 8.28 -6.28 10.50
C GLN A 24 8.75 -5.03 11.26
N PRO A 25 9.78 -5.08 12.13
CA PRO A 25 10.29 -3.88 12.81
C PRO A 25 10.80 -2.80 11.85
N ILE A 26 11.29 -3.19 10.66
CA ILE A 26 11.79 -2.28 9.63
C ILE A 26 10.64 -1.88 8.68
N ILE A 27 9.86 -2.86 8.21
CA ILE A 27 8.76 -2.65 7.25
C ILE A 27 7.69 -1.73 7.83
N PHE A 28 7.34 -1.90 9.12
CA PHE A 28 6.28 -1.15 9.79
C PHE A 28 6.78 0.01 10.66
N GLU A 29 8.08 0.35 10.59
CA GLU A 29 8.64 1.49 11.32
C GLU A 29 7.85 2.77 11.01
N LYS A 30 7.54 3.61 12.02
CA LYS A 30 6.75 4.84 11.79
C LYS A 30 7.37 5.75 10.71
N TYR A 31 8.70 5.82 10.66
CA TYR A 31 9.47 6.60 9.71
C TYR A 31 10.53 5.69 9.05
N PRO A 32 10.15 4.90 8.02
CA PRO A 32 11.05 3.93 7.43
C PRO A 32 12.25 4.62 6.80
N ARG A 33 13.45 4.10 7.09
CA ARG A 33 14.70 4.61 6.53
C ARG A 33 15.13 3.77 5.35
N ARG A 34 15.42 4.43 4.22
CA ARG A 34 15.94 3.81 2.99
C ARG A 34 17.10 2.85 3.25
N PHE A 35 18.08 3.25 4.06
CA PHE A 35 19.25 2.43 4.39
C PHE A 35 18.89 1.09 5.05
N ASN A 36 17.85 1.06 5.90
CA ASN A 36 17.42 -0.18 6.56
C ASN A 36 16.62 -1.06 5.60
N LEU A 37 15.76 -0.47 4.77
CA LEU A 37 14.97 -1.18 3.76
C LEU A 37 15.87 -1.90 2.75
N GLN A 38 16.91 -1.22 2.25
CA GLN A 38 17.82 -1.77 1.24
C GLN A 38 18.68 -2.95 1.74
N LYS A 39 18.71 -3.21 3.05
CA LYS A 39 19.40 -4.39 3.62
C LYS A 39 18.54 -5.64 3.59
N LEU A 40 17.24 -5.50 3.40
CA LEU A 40 16.31 -6.63 3.37
C LEU A 40 16.36 -7.30 2.00
N THR A 41 16.62 -8.62 1.99
CA THR A 41 16.63 -9.45 0.79
C THR A 41 15.74 -10.65 1.01
N ALA A 42 14.69 -10.79 0.19
CA ALA A 42 13.70 -11.85 0.35
C ALA A 42 14.36 -13.22 0.25
N ARG A 43 13.92 -14.14 1.12
CA ARG A 43 14.37 -15.54 1.14
C ARG A 43 13.25 -16.48 0.69
N TRP A 44 12.27 -15.94 -0.03
CA TRP A 44 11.05 -16.62 -0.47
C TRP A 44 10.69 -16.16 -1.88
N ASP A 45 9.91 -16.98 -2.57
CA ASP A 45 9.50 -16.71 -3.95
C ASP A 45 8.56 -15.52 -4.04
N CYS A 46 8.75 -14.72 -5.08
CA CYS A 46 7.91 -13.58 -5.40
C CYS A 46 7.31 -13.77 -6.79
N SER A 47 6.03 -13.41 -6.96
CA SER A 47 5.39 -13.39 -8.26
C SER A 47 5.71 -12.10 -9.00
N SER A 48 6.16 -12.22 -10.24
CA SER A 48 6.52 -11.08 -11.08
C SER A 48 5.32 -10.45 -11.74
N PHE A 49 5.32 -9.11 -11.86
CA PHE A 49 4.35 -8.36 -12.65
C PHE A 49 5.02 -7.15 -13.31
N HIS A 50 4.45 -6.71 -14.44
CA HIS A 50 4.91 -5.54 -15.17
C HIS A 50 4.13 -4.28 -14.80
N LEU A 51 4.84 -3.23 -14.40
CA LEU A 51 4.31 -1.91 -14.08
C LEU A 51 4.74 -0.88 -15.12
N GLN A 52 3.79 -0.33 -15.85
CA GLN A 52 4.03 0.80 -16.76
C GLN A 52 3.72 2.12 -16.06
N ILE A 53 4.70 3.03 -16.02
CA ILE A 53 4.58 4.32 -15.32
C ILE A 53 4.56 5.46 -16.33
N HIS A 54 3.45 6.20 -16.37
CA HIS A 54 3.24 7.43 -17.12
C HIS A 54 3.49 8.64 -16.22
N ARG A 55 4.49 9.45 -16.52
CA ARG A 55 5.04 10.41 -15.55
C ARG A 55 5.46 11.76 -16.13
N ASN A 56 5.51 12.76 -15.25
CA ASN A 56 6.19 14.04 -15.50
C ASN A 56 7.16 14.45 -14.37
N GLN A 57 7.43 13.52 -13.45
CA GLN A 57 8.42 13.64 -12.39
C GLN A 57 9.04 12.26 -12.10
N PRO A 58 10.23 12.20 -11.48
CA PRO A 58 10.89 10.94 -11.13
C PRO A 58 10.04 10.04 -10.24
N PHE A 59 10.20 8.74 -10.42
CA PHE A 59 9.60 7.69 -9.58
C PHE A 59 10.65 6.69 -9.04
N GLU A 60 11.87 6.75 -9.56
CA GLU A 60 12.99 5.87 -9.25
C GLU A 60 13.35 5.87 -7.75
N PHE A 61 13.18 7.01 -7.07
CA PHE A 61 13.38 7.12 -5.63
C PHE A 61 12.39 6.29 -4.82
N ILE A 62 11.13 6.20 -5.27
CA ILE A 62 10.09 5.34 -4.70
C ILE A 62 10.37 3.90 -5.09
N ALA A 63 10.55 3.63 -6.39
CA ALA A 63 10.74 2.28 -6.93
C ALA A 63 11.86 1.51 -6.22
N SER A 64 12.99 2.17 -6.01
CA SER A 64 14.19 1.56 -5.42
C SER A 64 14.06 1.10 -3.96
N VAL A 65 13.03 1.52 -3.23
CA VAL A 65 12.69 0.97 -1.90
C VAL A 65 11.32 0.29 -1.86
N MET A 66 10.49 0.50 -2.88
CA MET A 66 9.20 -0.17 -3.07
C MET A 66 9.38 -1.68 -3.26
N THR A 67 10.46 -2.11 -3.91
CA THR A 67 10.77 -3.54 -4.11
C THR A 67 10.81 -4.33 -2.80
N THR A 68 11.35 -3.77 -1.73
CA THR A 68 11.37 -4.42 -0.40
C THR A 68 9.95 -4.63 0.15
N PHE A 69 9.07 -3.64 -0.01
CA PHE A 69 7.68 -3.75 0.43
C PHE A 69 6.88 -4.73 -0.42
N LEU A 70 7.08 -4.71 -1.74
CA LEU A 70 6.47 -5.68 -2.65
C LEU A 70 6.91 -7.11 -2.31
N ALA A 71 8.20 -7.32 -2.04
CA ALA A 71 8.71 -8.64 -1.68
C ALA A 71 8.07 -9.15 -0.39
N TYR A 72 7.84 -8.27 0.60
CA TYR A 72 7.07 -8.63 1.81
C TYR A 72 5.64 -9.09 1.46
N ALA A 73 5.05 -8.55 0.40
CA ALA A 73 3.76 -8.97 -0.17
C ALA A 73 3.85 -10.14 -1.18
N ASN A 74 5.01 -10.82 -1.29
CA ASN A 74 5.29 -11.88 -2.28
C ASN A 74 5.24 -11.41 -3.75
N LEU A 75 5.55 -10.15 -4.00
CA LEU A 75 5.55 -9.57 -5.35
C LEU A 75 6.95 -9.06 -5.70
N GLU A 76 7.30 -9.19 -6.97
CA GLU A 76 8.44 -8.52 -7.56
C GLU A 76 7.98 -7.78 -8.83
N VAL A 77 8.66 -6.69 -9.18
CA VAL A 77 8.19 -5.77 -10.21
C VAL A 77 9.23 -5.58 -11.29
N ASP A 78 8.79 -5.64 -12.53
CA ASP A 78 9.49 -5.11 -13.69
C ASP A 78 8.85 -3.77 -14.08
N ILE A 79 9.64 -2.71 -14.24
CA ILE A 79 9.12 -1.35 -14.42
C ILE A 79 9.53 -0.79 -15.77
N THR A 80 8.55 -0.38 -16.58
CA THR A 80 8.79 0.52 -17.71
C THR A 80 8.40 1.95 -17.36
N TYR A 81 9.30 2.89 -17.62
CA TYR A 81 9.05 4.32 -17.45
C TYR A 81 8.74 4.97 -18.80
N SER A 82 7.71 5.80 -18.85
CA SER A 82 7.60 6.79 -19.92
C SER A 82 8.68 7.86 -19.79
N ASP A 83 8.91 8.58 -20.89
CA ASP A 83 9.55 9.89 -20.85
C ASP A 83 8.77 10.84 -19.93
N TYR A 84 9.43 11.92 -19.50
CA TYR A 84 8.76 12.99 -18.77
C TYR A 84 7.83 13.77 -19.71
N ASP A 85 6.52 13.58 -19.55
CA ASP A 85 5.51 14.13 -20.44
C ASP A 85 4.38 14.82 -19.66
N ASP A 86 4.37 16.16 -19.69
CA ASP A 86 3.29 16.96 -19.11
C ASP A 86 1.97 16.87 -19.92
N ALA A 87 1.98 16.33 -21.14
CA ALA A 87 0.77 16.19 -21.96
C ALA A 87 0.13 14.79 -21.87
N LEU A 88 0.80 13.82 -21.26
CA LEU A 88 0.35 12.41 -21.17
C LEU A 88 -0.12 11.86 -22.53
N ASN A 89 0.77 11.86 -23.52
CA ASN A 89 0.46 11.41 -24.87
C ASN A 89 0.36 9.87 -24.99
N PHE A 90 0.93 9.14 -24.04
CA PHE A 90 0.99 7.67 -24.04
C PHE A 90 1.63 7.12 -25.34
N ASN A 91 2.76 7.73 -25.74
CA ASN A 91 3.49 7.39 -26.98
C ASN A 91 4.07 5.97 -26.94
N GLN A 92 4.47 5.51 -25.76
CA GLN A 92 4.99 4.16 -25.52
C GLN A 92 3.97 3.43 -24.65
N LEU A 93 3.24 2.48 -25.24
CA LEU A 93 2.41 1.54 -24.49
C LEU A 93 2.97 0.14 -24.67
N ASN A 94 3.51 -0.39 -23.58
CA ASN A 94 3.84 -1.80 -23.49
C ASN A 94 2.66 -2.55 -22.87
N LYS A 95 2.59 -3.85 -23.09
CA LYS A 95 1.65 -4.68 -22.33
C LYS A 95 2.10 -4.65 -20.87
N ALA A 96 1.22 -4.19 -19.99
CA ALA A 96 1.46 -4.11 -18.56
C ALA A 96 0.39 -4.87 -17.78
N ASP A 97 0.75 -5.31 -16.57
CA ASP A 97 -0.20 -5.88 -15.62
C ASP A 97 -0.87 -4.76 -14.80
N VAL A 98 -0.19 -3.62 -14.63
CA VAL A 98 -0.72 -2.39 -14.00
C VAL A 98 -0.19 -1.16 -14.72
N GLU A 99 -1.05 -0.15 -14.89
CA GLU A 99 -0.67 1.18 -15.35
C GLU A 99 -0.65 2.15 -14.16
N LEU A 100 0.37 3.01 -14.05
CA LEU A 100 0.45 4.06 -13.05
C LEU A 100 0.60 5.43 -13.70
N ILE A 101 -0.30 6.36 -13.39
CA ILE A 101 -0.17 7.78 -13.72
C ILE A 101 0.43 8.49 -12.50
N TRP A 102 1.68 8.92 -12.63
CA TRP A 102 2.48 9.56 -11.59
C TRP A 102 2.82 11.00 -11.95
N LEU A 103 2.03 11.95 -11.44
CA LEU A 103 2.13 13.35 -11.85
C LEU A 103 2.49 14.29 -10.69
N ASN A 104 3.35 15.25 -11.00
CA ASN A 104 3.52 16.47 -10.24
C ASN A 104 2.53 17.52 -10.76
N TYR A 105 1.41 17.68 -10.06
CA TYR A 105 0.36 18.63 -10.43
C TYR A 105 0.78 20.10 -10.29
N GLU A 106 1.84 20.40 -9.52
CA GLU A 106 2.37 21.78 -9.41
C GLU A 106 2.91 22.30 -10.75
N ARG A 107 3.26 21.42 -11.70
CA ARG A 107 3.70 21.79 -13.05
C ARG A 107 2.58 22.35 -13.94
N TYR A 108 1.33 22.10 -13.57
CA TYR A 108 0.12 22.57 -14.26
C TYR A 108 -0.53 23.75 -13.53
N HIS A 109 -0.19 23.94 -12.26
CA HIS A 109 -0.73 25.03 -11.45
C HIS A 109 -0.42 26.39 -12.09
N GLY A 110 -1.43 27.25 -12.19
CA GLY A 110 -1.32 28.56 -12.84
C GLY A 110 -1.39 28.55 -14.36
N LYS A 111 -1.33 27.37 -15.01
CA LYS A 111 -1.55 27.21 -16.46
C LYS A 111 -2.99 26.82 -16.79
N LEU A 112 -3.63 26.07 -15.90
CA LEU A 112 -5.02 25.61 -16.02
C LEU A 112 -5.77 25.90 -14.74
N ALA A 113 -7.05 26.23 -14.85
CA ALA A 113 -7.94 26.25 -13.70
C ALA A 113 -8.15 24.80 -13.18
N THR A 114 -8.47 24.65 -11.89
CA THR A 114 -8.60 23.34 -11.23
C THR A 114 -9.59 22.40 -11.94
N ASN A 115 -10.73 22.94 -12.39
CA ASN A 115 -11.76 22.21 -13.13
C ASN A 115 -11.29 21.79 -14.54
N GLU A 116 -10.51 22.65 -15.21
CA GLU A 116 -9.93 22.34 -16.52
C GLU A 116 -8.86 21.25 -16.41
N LEU A 117 -7.99 21.33 -15.39
CA LEU A 117 -6.98 20.32 -15.10
C LEU A 117 -7.63 18.96 -14.81
N LEU A 118 -8.70 18.94 -14.01
CA LEU A 118 -9.45 17.72 -13.73
C LEU A 118 -10.06 17.15 -15.02
N LYS A 119 -10.75 17.98 -15.80
CA LYS A 119 -11.35 17.55 -17.07
C LYS A 119 -10.30 16.96 -18.01
N TRP A 120 -9.17 17.66 -18.18
CA TRP A 120 -8.06 17.20 -18.99
C TRP A 120 -7.52 15.84 -18.52
N LEU A 121 -7.28 15.66 -17.22
CA LEU A 121 -6.77 14.39 -16.70
C LEU A 121 -7.75 13.25 -16.95
N ILE A 122 -9.04 13.47 -16.72
CA ILE A 122 -10.08 12.45 -16.96
C ILE A 122 -10.17 12.07 -18.45
N GLU A 123 -10.00 13.04 -19.35
CA GLU A 123 -9.88 12.75 -20.80
C GLU A 123 -8.64 11.90 -21.11
N ARG A 124 -7.48 12.18 -20.48
CA ARG A 124 -6.26 11.37 -20.64
C ARG A 124 -6.43 9.95 -20.08
N VAL A 125 -6.99 9.81 -18.88
CA VAL A 125 -7.29 8.50 -18.27
C VAL A 125 -8.23 7.69 -19.17
N SER A 126 -9.25 8.34 -19.76
CA SER A 126 -10.18 7.70 -20.70
C SER A 126 -9.48 7.22 -21.98
N VAL A 127 -8.49 7.96 -22.48
CA VAL A 127 -7.67 7.53 -23.63
C VAL A 127 -6.83 6.31 -23.26
N LEU A 128 -6.16 6.32 -22.09
CA LEU A 128 -5.37 5.17 -21.63
C LEU A 128 -6.25 3.94 -21.41
N ARG A 129 -7.43 4.11 -20.79
CA ARG A 129 -8.37 3.01 -20.54
C ARG A 129 -8.86 2.34 -21.83
N LYS A 130 -8.99 3.09 -22.93
CA LYS A 130 -9.32 2.53 -24.25
C LYS A 130 -8.20 1.71 -24.88
N ARG A 131 -6.95 1.90 -24.44
CA ARG A 131 -5.75 1.30 -25.05
C ARG A 131 -5.12 0.20 -24.19
N SER A 132 -5.38 0.20 -22.89
CA SER A 132 -4.93 -0.82 -21.94
C SER A 132 -6.15 -1.50 -21.32
N ALA A 133 -6.04 -2.77 -20.92
CA ALA A 133 -7.05 -3.46 -20.11
C ALA A 133 -6.63 -3.62 -18.64
N ALA A 134 -5.38 -3.27 -18.30
CA ALA A 134 -4.83 -3.39 -16.95
C ALA A 134 -5.41 -2.34 -15.98
N PRO A 135 -5.49 -2.60 -14.67
CA PRO A 135 -5.88 -1.60 -13.68
C PRO A 135 -5.04 -0.32 -13.81
N ILE A 136 -5.69 0.84 -13.69
CA ILE A 136 -5.01 2.14 -13.77
C ILE A 136 -5.01 2.77 -12.37
N LEU A 137 -3.81 2.94 -11.83
CA LEU A 137 -3.55 3.68 -10.60
C LEU A 137 -3.20 5.13 -10.94
N ILE A 138 -3.74 6.10 -10.19
CA ILE A 138 -3.50 7.53 -10.40
C ILE A 138 -3.12 8.19 -9.08
N SER A 139 -1.93 8.79 -8.99
CA SER A 139 -1.58 9.61 -7.83
C SER A 139 -2.42 10.88 -7.77
N ASP A 140 -2.96 11.22 -6.60
CA ASP A 140 -3.66 12.49 -6.40
C ASP A 140 -2.71 13.66 -6.09
N TRP A 141 -3.26 14.86 -5.93
CA TRP A 141 -2.47 16.06 -5.68
C TRP A 141 -2.19 16.24 -4.20
N ALA A 142 -0.98 15.87 -3.78
CA ALA A 142 -0.43 16.19 -2.46
C ALA A 142 -0.01 17.66 -2.38
N SER A 143 -0.85 18.53 -1.80
CA SER A 143 -0.56 19.97 -1.63
C SER A 143 -1.50 20.58 -0.59
N PRO A 144 -1.06 21.61 0.19
CA PRO A 144 -1.93 22.29 1.15
C PRO A 144 -2.97 23.20 0.48
N LYS A 145 -2.88 23.44 -0.84
CA LYS A 145 -3.73 24.38 -1.57
C LYS A 145 -5.17 23.92 -1.60
N GLN A 146 -6.11 24.86 -1.46
CA GLN A 146 -7.54 24.58 -1.63
C GLN A 146 -7.85 24.00 -3.03
N SER A 147 -7.13 24.44 -4.06
CA SER A 147 -7.25 23.89 -5.42
C SER A 147 -6.95 22.39 -5.47
N ALA A 148 -5.96 21.91 -4.70
CA ALA A 148 -5.61 20.50 -4.65
C ALA A 148 -6.68 19.67 -3.94
N GLN A 149 -7.27 20.19 -2.85
CA GLN A 149 -8.38 19.53 -2.17
C GLN A 149 -9.61 19.40 -3.10
N THR A 150 -9.98 20.49 -3.77
CA THR A 150 -11.09 20.48 -4.75
C THR A 150 -10.81 19.53 -5.91
N PHE A 151 -9.57 19.52 -6.41
CA PHE A 151 -9.12 18.59 -7.45
C PHE A 151 -9.26 17.13 -7.00
N ASN A 152 -8.73 16.77 -5.83
CA ASN A 152 -8.75 15.38 -5.33
C ASN A 152 -10.18 14.87 -5.10
N GLN A 153 -11.07 15.71 -4.57
CA GLN A 153 -12.49 15.37 -4.43
C GLN A 153 -13.16 15.14 -5.79
N GLY A 154 -12.84 15.98 -6.78
CA GLY A 154 -13.34 15.83 -8.15
C GLY A 154 -12.79 14.56 -8.83
N LEU A 155 -11.50 14.27 -8.64
CA LEU A 155 -10.82 13.09 -9.18
C LEU A 155 -11.47 11.80 -8.64
N GLN A 156 -11.66 11.70 -7.33
CA GLN A 156 -12.32 10.54 -6.72
C GLN A 156 -13.75 10.32 -7.23
N LYS A 157 -14.49 11.39 -7.53
CA LYS A 157 -15.85 11.28 -8.09
C LYS A 157 -15.80 10.84 -9.55
N ALA A 158 -14.98 11.48 -10.36
CA ALA A 158 -14.94 11.23 -11.80
C ALA A 158 -14.39 9.83 -12.15
N LEU A 159 -13.42 9.32 -11.39
CA LEU A 159 -12.85 7.98 -11.63
C LEU A 159 -13.84 6.84 -11.35
N LYS A 160 -14.90 7.05 -10.55
CA LYS A 160 -15.95 6.03 -10.37
C LYS A 160 -16.68 5.68 -11.67
N GLU A 161 -16.69 6.60 -12.63
CA GLU A 161 -17.31 6.42 -13.94
C GLU A 161 -16.37 5.73 -14.94
N ILE A 162 -15.10 5.51 -14.59
CA ILE A 162 -14.11 4.82 -15.43
C ILE A 162 -13.75 3.48 -14.78
N PRO A 163 -14.11 2.34 -15.41
CA PRO A 163 -13.84 1.02 -14.84
C PRO A 163 -12.37 0.79 -14.53
N ASP A 164 -12.13 0.10 -13.41
CA ASP A 164 -10.81 -0.40 -13.02
C ASP A 164 -9.75 0.72 -12.91
N THR A 165 -10.18 1.85 -12.33
CA THR A 165 -9.32 2.98 -12.01
C THR A 165 -9.35 3.29 -10.52
N TYR A 166 -8.19 3.62 -9.95
CA TYR A 166 -8.04 3.80 -8.51
C TYR A 166 -7.11 4.97 -8.18
N VAL A 167 -7.42 5.66 -7.08
CA VAL A 167 -6.61 6.78 -6.59
C VAL A 167 -5.56 6.28 -5.60
N CYS A 168 -4.30 6.61 -5.87
CA CYS A 168 -3.20 6.53 -4.91
C CYS A 168 -3.13 7.85 -4.15
N ALA A 169 -3.73 7.89 -2.96
CA ALA A 169 -3.89 9.10 -2.14
C ALA A 169 -2.57 9.57 -1.50
N GLN A 170 -1.69 10.15 -2.30
CA GLN A 170 -0.49 10.86 -1.85
C GLN A 170 -0.83 11.99 -0.87
N SER A 171 -2.00 12.61 -1.04
CA SER A 171 -2.53 13.61 -0.12
C SER A 171 -2.70 13.11 1.32
N GLU A 172 -2.92 11.81 1.55
CA GLU A 172 -2.97 11.22 2.89
C GLU A 172 -1.58 11.05 3.52
N ILE A 173 -0.54 10.85 2.71
CA ILE A 173 0.84 10.85 3.19
C ILE A 173 1.22 12.29 3.54
N PHE A 174 0.86 13.23 2.67
CA PHE A 174 1.05 14.66 2.91
C PHE A 174 0.35 15.13 4.18
N SER A 175 -0.91 14.75 4.43
CA SER A 175 -1.64 15.18 5.64
C SER A 175 -0.97 14.72 6.93
N LYS A 176 -0.26 13.59 6.91
CA LYS A 176 0.51 13.06 8.05
C LYS A 176 1.87 13.75 8.22
N LEU A 177 2.52 14.13 7.13
CA LEU A 177 3.87 14.71 7.15
C LEU A 177 3.90 16.25 7.22
N GLY A 178 2.85 16.91 6.73
CA GLY A 178 2.84 18.35 6.49
C GLY A 178 3.99 18.77 5.57
N GLU A 179 4.68 19.85 5.93
CA GLU A 179 5.81 20.39 5.15
C GLU A 179 6.95 19.38 4.96
N ARG A 180 7.12 18.41 5.87
CA ARG A 180 8.15 17.35 5.75
C ARG A 180 7.91 16.41 4.56
N TYR A 181 6.75 16.47 3.93
CA TYR A 181 6.51 15.77 2.66
C TYR A 181 7.45 16.30 1.56
N PHE A 182 7.80 17.58 1.62
CA PHE A 182 8.63 18.24 0.63
C PHE A 182 10.08 18.45 1.12
N ASP A 183 11.02 18.42 0.19
CA ASP A 183 12.39 18.92 0.34
C ASP A 183 12.72 19.79 -0.87
N GLN A 184 12.75 21.11 -0.71
CA GLN A 184 13.02 22.03 -1.82
C GLN A 184 14.46 21.92 -2.35
N ARG A 185 15.38 21.36 -1.56
CA ARG A 185 16.79 21.22 -1.95
C ARG A 185 16.97 20.16 -3.05
N THR A 186 16.07 19.18 -3.12
CA THR A 186 16.16 18.08 -4.10
C THR A 186 15.70 18.50 -5.50
N VAL A 187 14.89 19.56 -5.63
CA VAL A 187 14.32 19.98 -6.93
C VAL A 187 15.40 20.22 -8.00
N LYS A 188 16.49 20.92 -7.62
CA LYS A 188 17.57 21.26 -8.58
C LYS A 188 18.43 20.07 -8.99
N ILE A 189 18.47 19.02 -8.18
CA ILE A 189 19.39 17.89 -8.34
C ILE A 189 18.66 16.66 -8.87
N ALA A 190 17.43 16.46 -8.41
CA ALA A 190 16.66 15.26 -8.58
C ALA A 190 15.32 15.52 -9.28
N ALA A 191 15.02 16.74 -9.74
CA ALA A 191 13.78 17.07 -10.48
C ALA A 191 12.45 16.70 -9.78
N THR A 192 12.48 16.49 -8.46
CA THR A 192 11.32 16.25 -7.60
C THR A 192 11.47 17.06 -6.32
N SER A 193 10.36 17.43 -5.71
CA SER A 193 10.33 18.07 -4.38
C SER A 193 10.04 17.07 -3.27
N LEU A 194 9.92 15.77 -3.54
CA LEU A 194 9.63 14.78 -2.50
C LEU A 194 10.82 14.58 -1.56
N SER A 195 10.56 14.57 -0.25
CA SER A 195 11.56 14.19 0.75
C SER A 195 11.82 12.67 0.72
N ASP A 196 12.97 12.23 1.25
CA ASP A 196 13.29 10.80 1.36
C ASP A 196 12.24 10.03 2.20
N LEU A 197 11.68 10.69 3.21
CA LEU A 197 10.60 10.12 4.02
C LEU A 197 9.29 10.01 3.22
N ALA A 198 8.95 11.01 2.40
CA ALA A 198 7.79 10.92 1.52
C ALA A 198 7.95 9.81 0.48
N ASN A 199 9.15 9.65 -0.08
CA ASN A 199 9.47 8.54 -0.99
C ASN A 199 9.31 7.19 -0.30
N SER A 200 9.85 7.02 0.91
CA SER A 200 9.78 5.76 1.66
C SER A 200 8.35 5.40 2.11
N LEU A 201 7.56 6.39 2.53
CA LEU A 201 6.14 6.17 2.85
C LEU A 201 5.30 5.90 1.60
N SER A 202 5.57 6.56 0.48
CA SER A 202 4.93 6.26 -0.80
C SER A 202 5.23 4.84 -1.25
N ALA A 203 6.48 4.42 -1.14
CA ALA A 203 6.92 3.07 -1.45
C ALA A 203 6.22 2.01 -0.59
N ARG A 204 6.04 2.28 0.71
CA ARG A 204 5.23 1.42 1.60
C ARG A 204 3.79 1.31 1.10
N MET A 205 3.16 2.43 0.76
CA MET A 205 1.77 2.42 0.31
C MET A 205 1.62 1.71 -1.04
N PHE A 206 2.54 1.93 -2.00
CA PHE A 206 2.54 1.18 -3.25
C PHE A 206 2.75 -0.32 -3.01
N GLY A 207 3.75 -0.69 -2.22
CA GLY A 207 4.15 -2.10 -2.05
C GLY A 207 3.28 -2.93 -1.12
N LEU A 208 2.55 -2.32 -0.17
CA LEU A 208 1.70 -3.04 0.79
C LEU A 208 0.20 -2.82 0.59
N VAL A 209 -0.19 -1.80 -0.19
CA VAL A 209 -1.61 -1.44 -0.34
C VAL A 209 -2.00 -1.33 -1.80
N TRP A 210 -1.52 -0.33 -2.53
CA TRP A 210 -2.09 0.03 -3.83
C TRP A 210 -1.82 -1.02 -4.91
N LEU A 211 -0.58 -1.48 -5.10
CA LEU A 211 -0.29 -2.52 -6.10
C LEU A 211 -0.85 -3.89 -5.67
N PRO A 212 -0.63 -4.37 -4.43
CA PRO A 212 -1.26 -5.61 -3.96
C PRO A 212 -2.78 -5.65 -4.14
N SER A 213 -3.49 -4.54 -3.93
CA SER A 213 -4.95 -4.48 -4.02
C SER A 213 -5.54 -4.75 -5.41
N VAL A 214 -4.75 -4.53 -6.48
CA VAL A 214 -5.16 -4.76 -7.87
C VAL A 214 -4.54 -6.02 -8.48
N LEU A 215 -3.46 -6.52 -7.87
CA LEU A 215 -2.73 -7.71 -8.34
C LEU A 215 -3.13 -9.00 -7.62
N MET A 216 -3.57 -8.91 -6.36
CA MET A 216 -3.84 -10.07 -5.52
C MET A 216 -5.34 -10.25 -5.25
N PRO A 217 -5.78 -11.47 -4.93
CA PRO A 217 -7.15 -11.71 -4.51
C PRO A 217 -7.53 -10.82 -3.32
N GLN A 218 -8.77 -10.32 -3.33
CA GLN A 218 -9.30 -9.55 -2.22
C GLN A 218 -9.29 -10.39 -0.93
N LEU A 219 -8.86 -9.76 0.17
CA LEU A 219 -8.94 -10.35 1.49
C LEU A 219 -10.41 -10.49 1.90
N LYS A 220 -10.81 -11.71 2.27
CA LYS A 220 -12.20 -12.04 2.66
C LYS A 220 -12.34 -12.40 4.14
N ALA A 221 -11.24 -12.79 4.78
CA ALA A 221 -11.23 -13.22 6.16
C ALA A 221 -9.96 -12.79 6.88
N ILE A 222 -10.08 -12.55 8.19
CA ILE A 222 -8.97 -12.37 9.12
C ILE A 222 -9.15 -13.42 10.22
N VAL A 223 -8.12 -14.24 10.41
CA VAL A 223 -8.07 -15.25 11.47
C VAL A 223 -7.09 -14.74 12.53
N LEU A 224 -7.54 -14.71 13.78
CA LEU A 224 -6.80 -14.14 14.90
C LEU A 224 -6.47 -15.22 15.92
N ASP A 225 -5.26 -15.17 16.45
CA ASP A 225 -4.95 -15.80 17.73
C ASP A 225 -5.54 -14.98 18.89
N LEU A 226 -5.50 -15.51 20.11
CA LEU A 226 -6.01 -14.84 21.31
C LEU A 226 -4.87 -14.31 22.18
N ASP A 227 -4.08 -15.21 22.77
CA ASP A 227 -3.06 -14.89 23.76
C ASP A 227 -1.96 -14.00 23.16
N ASN A 228 -1.63 -12.92 23.86
CA ASN A 228 -0.70 -11.87 23.40
C ASN A 228 -1.08 -11.22 22.04
N THR A 229 -2.29 -11.46 21.54
CA THR A 229 -2.81 -10.94 20.26
C THR A 229 -4.00 -10.02 20.49
N LEU A 230 -5.04 -10.48 21.20
CA LEU A 230 -6.20 -9.66 21.56
C LEU A 230 -6.06 -9.01 22.94
N TYR A 231 -5.20 -9.54 23.79
CA TYR A 231 -4.88 -9.08 25.13
C TYR A 231 -3.46 -9.54 25.48
N SER A 232 -2.88 -9.02 26.56
CA SER A 232 -1.63 -9.56 27.13
C SER A 232 -1.94 -10.63 28.17
N GLY A 233 -1.16 -11.70 28.21
CA GLY A 233 -1.35 -12.84 29.10
C GLY A 233 -1.75 -14.12 28.37
N VAL A 234 -1.84 -15.21 29.12
CA VAL A 234 -2.19 -16.56 28.64
C VAL A 234 -3.48 -16.98 29.32
N LEU A 235 -4.59 -17.07 28.58
CA LEU A 235 -5.92 -17.31 29.15
C LEU A 235 -6.01 -18.57 30.02
N GLY A 236 -5.36 -19.65 29.59
CA GLY A 236 -5.36 -20.92 30.33
C GLY A 236 -4.57 -20.90 31.64
N GLU A 237 -3.62 -19.96 31.79
CA GLU A 237 -2.77 -19.84 32.98
C GLU A 237 -3.27 -18.72 33.90
N ASP A 238 -3.57 -17.56 33.32
CA ASP A 238 -3.93 -16.34 34.04
C ASP A 238 -5.43 -16.24 34.33
N GLY A 239 -6.26 -16.95 33.58
CA GLY A 239 -7.71 -16.81 33.60
C GLY A 239 -8.21 -15.45 33.09
N VAL A 240 -9.53 -15.29 33.01
CA VAL A 240 -10.16 -14.06 32.48
C VAL A 240 -9.80 -12.81 33.30
N GLU A 241 -9.62 -12.95 34.62
CA GLU A 241 -9.28 -11.84 35.51
C GLU A 241 -7.80 -11.43 35.42
N GLY A 242 -6.93 -12.32 34.93
CA GLY A 242 -5.48 -12.10 34.87
C GLY A 242 -4.98 -11.52 33.54
N ILE A 243 -5.78 -11.58 32.48
CA ILE A 243 -5.43 -10.99 31.19
C ILE A 243 -5.56 -9.46 31.19
N LEU A 244 -4.72 -8.79 30.40
CA LEU A 244 -4.64 -7.32 30.40
C LEU A 244 -5.01 -6.73 29.04
N LEU A 245 -6.04 -5.87 29.06
CA LEU A 245 -6.44 -5.04 27.92
C LEU A 245 -5.94 -3.61 28.10
N ASN A 246 -4.89 -3.25 27.37
CA ASN A 246 -4.44 -1.86 27.26
C ASN A 246 -5.10 -1.15 26.06
N GLU A 247 -4.88 0.17 25.95
CA GLU A 247 -5.42 0.96 24.84
C GLU A 247 -5.04 0.42 23.45
N GLY A 248 -3.85 -0.18 23.32
CA GLY A 248 -3.37 -0.76 22.06
C GLY A 248 -4.24 -1.92 21.61
N PHE A 249 -4.48 -2.88 22.50
CA PHE A 249 -5.38 -4.01 22.25
C PHE A 249 -6.81 -3.56 21.95
N ILE A 250 -7.33 -2.61 22.73
CA ILE A 250 -8.69 -2.07 22.51
C ILE A 250 -8.81 -1.43 21.13
N ARG A 251 -7.84 -0.60 20.71
CA ARG A 251 -7.84 0.02 19.37
C ARG A 251 -7.69 -1.02 18.27
N PHE A 252 -6.90 -2.07 18.50
CA PHE A 252 -6.76 -3.19 17.56
C PHE A 252 -8.09 -3.92 17.38
N GLN A 253 -8.72 -4.36 18.46
CA GLN A 253 -10.03 -5.03 18.42
C GLN A 253 -11.10 -4.15 17.77
N GLN A 254 -11.16 -2.86 18.10
CA GLN A 254 -12.08 -1.91 17.43
C GLN A 254 -11.82 -1.80 15.92
N SER A 255 -10.56 -1.91 15.49
CA SER A 255 -10.20 -1.91 14.07
C SER A 255 -10.66 -3.19 13.37
N ILE A 256 -10.53 -4.35 14.02
CA ILE A 256 -11.06 -5.63 13.54
C ILE A 256 -12.60 -5.58 13.40
N VAL A 257 -13.30 -5.03 14.40
CA VAL A 257 -14.77 -4.86 14.35
C VAL A 257 -15.18 -3.99 13.16
N LYS A 258 -14.48 -2.88 12.90
CA LYS A 258 -14.73 -2.03 11.71
C LYS A 258 -14.52 -2.77 10.39
N LEU A 259 -13.64 -3.77 10.33
CA LEU A 259 -13.44 -4.60 9.14
C LEU A 259 -14.57 -5.61 8.97
N ARG A 260 -15.03 -6.22 10.08
CA ARG A 260 -16.24 -7.06 10.09
C ARG A 260 -17.45 -6.32 9.55
N ASP A 261 -17.66 -5.08 9.98
CA ASP A 261 -18.79 -4.25 9.54
C ASP A 261 -18.70 -3.88 8.04
N LYS A 262 -17.52 -4.07 7.42
CA LYS A 262 -17.29 -3.93 5.97
C LYS A 262 -17.37 -5.27 5.22
N GLY A 263 -17.77 -6.35 5.88
CA GLY A 263 -17.97 -7.67 5.28
C GLY A 263 -16.76 -8.62 5.35
N ILE A 264 -15.71 -8.29 6.10
CA ILE A 264 -14.60 -9.23 6.34
C ILE A 264 -15.02 -10.27 7.39
N PHE A 265 -14.86 -11.56 7.08
CA PHE A 265 -15.11 -12.62 8.04
C PHE A 265 -14.03 -12.64 9.14
N ILE A 266 -14.43 -12.66 10.40
CA ILE A 266 -13.49 -12.73 11.53
C ILE A 266 -13.61 -14.11 12.18
N ALA A 267 -12.47 -14.78 12.35
CA ALA A 267 -12.39 -16.07 13.01
C ALA A 267 -11.29 -16.07 14.07
N ILE A 268 -11.41 -16.97 15.04
CA ILE A 268 -10.38 -17.25 16.03
C ILE A 268 -9.72 -18.59 15.67
N CYS A 269 -8.39 -18.63 15.72
CA CYS A 269 -7.59 -19.85 15.65
C CYS A 269 -6.57 -19.79 16.80
N SER A 270 -6.93 -20.41 17.92
CA SER A 270 -6.13 -20.43 19.14
C SER A 270 -5.95 -21.86 19.64
N ARG A 271 -4.91 -22.06 20.47
CA ARG A 271 -4.67 -23.29 21.23
C ARG A 271 -5.43 -23.34 22.56
N ASN A 272 -6.17 -22.29 22.94
CA ASN A 272 -6.95 -22.28 24.18
C ASN A 272 -8.13 -23.27 24.10
N GLU A 273 -8.53 -23.79 25.26
CA GLU A 273 -9.70 -24.65 25.40
C GLU A 273 -10.99 -23.85 25.15
N LEU A 274 -11.92 -24.42 24.39
CA LEU A 274 -13.15 -23.75 23.96
C LEU A 274 -13.96 -23.18 25.14
N VAL A 275 -14.02 -23.93 26.24
CA VAL A 275 -14.77 -23.52 27.45
C VAL A 275 -14.22 -22.24 28.08
N ASP A 276 -12.91 -22.01 28.03
CA ASP A 276 -12.30 -20.80 28.60
C ASP A 276 -12.46 -19.62 27.66
N VAL A 277 -12.41 -19.87 26.35
CA VAL A 277 -12.75 -18.87 25.32
C VAL A 277 -14.21 -18.43 25.44
N GLU A 278 -15.15 -19.36 25.63
CA GLU A 278 -16.57 -19.03 25.83
C GLU A 278 -16.77 -18.16 27.08
N LYS A 279 -16.09 -18.47 28.19
CA LYS A 279 -16.12 -17.62 29.41
C LYS A 279 -15.55 -16.23 29.17
N LEU A 280 -14.49 -16.12 28.38
CA LEU A 280 -13.87 -14.83 28.04
C LEU A 280 -14.82 -13.93 27.25
N PHE A 281 -15.63 -14.50 26.36
CA PHE A 281 -16.54 -13.76 25.47
C PHE A 281 -18.00 -13.67 25.96
N ALA A 282 -18.33 -14.26 27.11
CA ALA A 282 -19.66 -14.24 27.72
C ALA A 282 -20.01 -12.86 28.30
#